data_AF-A0A1F3P221-F1
#
_entry.id   AF-A0A1F3P221-F1
#
_cell.length_a   1.000
_cell.length_b   1.000
_cell.length_c   1.000
_cell.angle_alpha   90.00
_cell.angle_beta   90.00
_cell.angle_gamma   90.00
#
_symmetry.space_group_name_H-M   'P 1'
#
loop_
_entity.id
_entity.type
_entity.pdbx_description
1 polymer ?
#
loop_
_entity_poly.entity_id
_entity_poly.type
_entity_poly.pdbx_seq_one_letter_code
_entity_poly.pdbx_strand_id
1 'polypeptide(L)'
;MQEAVINAIVHRDYEIDEPTRITVFSDRIEIHSPGSLPRAIDKEKFVVGKANLFWRNQALAYFFNKLELAQVAGQGVSTIIRTMREEGCPDPKFEIGTESVTCILPAHSRHTLI
;
A
#
# COMPACT_ATOMS: atom_id res chain seq x y z
N MET A 1 -6.59 4.16 -5.42
CA MET A 1 -5.26 4.83 -5.45
C MET A 1 -4.94 5.56 -4.15
N GLN A 2 -5.80 6.49 -3.69
CA GLN A 2 -5.56 7.31 -2.48
C GLN A 2 -5.09 6.49 -1.26
N GLU A 3 -5.82 5.42 -0.92
CA GLU A 3 -5.48 4.53 0.21
C GLU A 3 -4.07 3.90 0.08
N ALA A 4 -3.67 3.49 -1.13
CA ALA A 4 -2.36 2.89 -1.36
C ALA A 4 -1.22 3.91 -1.18
N VAL A 5 -1.44 5.16 -1.61
CA VAL A 5 -0.48 6.25 -1.43
C VAL A 5 -0.34 6.62 0.04
N ILE A 6 -1.46 6.75 0.76
CA ILE A 6 -1.46 7.05 2.20
C ILE A 6 -0.71 5.94 2.95
N ASN A 7 -1.02 4.67 2.69
CA ASN A 7 -0.33 3.55 3.33
C ASN A 7 1.18 3.56 3.04
N ALA A 8 1.59 3.89 1.82
CA ALA A 8 3.00 4.00 1.45
C ALA A 8 3.75 5.13 2.20
N ILE A 9 3.07 6.25 2.51
CA ILE A 9 3.64 7.37 3.27
C ILE A 9 3.68 7.08 4.77
N VAL A 10 2.59 6.51 5.32
CA VAL A 10 2.49 6.29 6.77
C VAL A 10 3.39 5.15 7.23
N HIS A 11 3.54 4.10 6.42
CA HIS A 11 4.35 2.93 6.75
C HIS A 11 5.79 3.01 6.21
N ARG A 12 6.15 4.11 5.54
CA ARG A 12 7.53 4.39 5.09
C ARG A 12 8.49 4.29 6.27
N ASP A 13 9.64 3.70 6.00
CA ASP A 13 10.80 3.83 6.87
C ASP A 13 11.47 5.19 6.64
N TYR A 14 11.34 6.09 7.62
CA TYR A 14 11.87 7.44 7.54
C TYR A 14 13.38 7.52 7.85
N GLU A 15 14.01 6.41 8.26
CA GLU A 15 15.45 6.32 8.45
C GLU A 15 16.19 6.09 7.11
N ILE A 16 15.47 5.63 6.08
CA ILE A 16 16.02 5.41 4.73
C ILE A 16 15.90 6.70 3.92
N ASP A 17 17.01 7.17 3.36
CA ASP A 17 17.08 8.36 2.50
C ASP A 17 16.63 8.07 1.05
N GLU A 18 15.45 7.45 0.90
CA GLU A 18 14.80 7.20 -0.39
C GLU A 18 13.34 7.70 -0.34
N PRO A 19 12.86 8.48 -1.31
CA PRO A 19 11.48 8.95 -1.31
C PRO A 19 10.51 7.82 -1.69
N THR A 20 9.26 7.90 -1.20
CA THR A 20 8.15 7.12 -1.78
C THR A 20 7.98 7.50 -3.24
N ARG A 21 7.99 6.52 -4.14
CA ARG A 21 7.89 6.74 -5.60
C ARG A 21 6.56 6.23 -6.12
N ILE A 22 5.92 7.02 -6.98
CA ILE A 22 4.73 6.62 -7.72
C ILE A 22 5.08 6.62 -9.20
N THR A 23 5.02 5.46 -9.83
CA THR A 23 5.29 5.29 -11.26
C THR A 23 4.00 4.88 -11.96
N VAL A 24 3.61 5.62 -12.98
CA VAL A 24 2.39 5.35 -13.77
C VAL A 24 2.81 4.77 -15.11
N PHE A 25 2.35 3.55 -15.38
CA PHE A 25 2.49 2.87 -16.67
C PHE A 25 1.15 2.89 -17.41
N SER A 26 1.16 2.50 -18.68
CA SER A 26 -0.07 2.37 -19.48
C SER A 26 -1.00 1.26 -18.96
N ASP A 27 -0.45 0.25 -18.30
CA ASP A 27 -1.15 -0.96 -17.85
C ASP A 27 -1.25 -1.09 -16.33
N ARG A 28 -0.58 -0.23 -15.55
CA ARG A 28 -0.56 -0.31 -14.07
C ARG A 28 0.00 0.96 -13.42
N ILE A 29 -0.23 1.09 -12.12
CA ILE A 29 0.42 2.08 -11.25
C ILE A 29 1.24 1.32 -10.21
N GLU A 30 2.49 1.70 -10.02
CA GLU A 30 3.38 1.15 -9.00
C GLU A 30 3.64 2.21 -7.93
N ILE A 31 3.42 1.85 -6.67
CA ILE A 31 3.64 2.70 -5.50
C ILE A 31 4.70 2.00 -4.65
N HIS A 32 5.92 2.54 -4.70
CA HIS A 32 7.07 2.04 -3.97
C HIS A 32 7.23 2.80 -2.65
N SER A 33 7.33 2.06 -1.56
CA SER A 33 7.59 2.57 -0.22
C SER A 33 8.91 1.98 0.31
N PRO A 34 9.85 2.82 0.78
CA PRO A 34 11.05 2.34 1.44
C PRO A 34 10.72 1.75 2.81
N GLY A 35 11.44 0.69 3.17
CA GLY A 35 11.22 -0.11 4.36
C GLY A 35 10.61 -1.47 4.02
N SER A 36 11.12 -2.51 4.66
CA SER A 36 10.62 -3.87 4.51
C SER A 36 9.22 -4.04 5.09
N LEU A 37 8.65 -5.24 5.09
CA LEU A 37 7.58 -5.56 6.03
C LEU A 37 8.19 -5.84 7.42
N PRO A 38 7.62 -5.31 8.53
CA PRO A 38 8.07 -5.64 9.88
C PRO A 38 8.03 -7.15 10.13
N ARG A 39 9.01 -7.72 10.85
CA ARG A 39 9.07 -9.17 11.16
C ARG A 39 7.82 -9.71 11.86
N ALA A 40 7.09 -8.84 12.55
CA ALA A 40 5.85 -9.19 13.25
C ALA A 40 4.64 -9.39 12.31
N ILE A 41 4.75 -8.97 11.04
CA ILE A 41 3.69 -9.15 10.04
C ILE A 41 4.05 -10.29 9.10
N ASP A 42 3.14 -11.24 9.00
CA ASP A 42 3.19 -12.32 8.05
C ASP A 42 2.89 -11.81 6.62
N LYS A 43 3.82 -12.07 5.69
CA LYS A 43 3.71 -11.65 4.29
C LYS A 43 2.47 -12.22 3.62
N GLU A 44 2.14 -13.49 3.89
CA GLU A 44 1.01 -14.17 3.26
C GLU A 44 -0.30 -13.55 3.72
N LYS A 45 -0.38 -13.22 5.02
CA LYS A 45 -1.54 -12.50 5.59
C LYS A 45 -1.63 -11.08 5.06
N PHE A 46 -0.51 -10.41 4.82
CA PHE A 46 -0.50 -9.06 4.24
C PHE A 46 -1.10 -9.03 2.85
N VAL A 47 -0.67 -9.93 1.95
CA VAL A 47 -1.15 -9.95 0.55
C VAL A 47 -2.66 -10.16 0.47
N VAL A 48 -3.24 -10.92 1.41
CA VAL A 48 -4.71 -11.16 1.48
C VAL A 48 -5.46 -10.12 2.32
N GLY A 49 -4.82 -9.04 2.75
CA GLY A 49 -5.44 -7.98 3.54
C GLY A 49 -5.83 -8.38 4.97
N LYS A 50 -5.18 -9.39 5.54
CA LYS A 50 -5.35 -9.88 6.92
C LYS A 50 -4.12 -9.61 7.80
N ALA A 51 -3.25 -8.69 7.40
CA ALA A 51 -2.08 -8.31 8.19
C ALA A 51 -2.50 -7.69 9.54
N ASN A 52 -1.71 -8.00 10.56
CA ASN A 52 -1.85 -7.36 11.86
C ASN A 52 -1.44 -5.87 11.76
N LEU A 53 -2.05 -5.06 12.62
CA LEU A 53 -1.69 -3.67 12.77
C LEU A 53 -0.24 -3.53 13.24
N PHE A 54 0.59 -2.81 12.48
CA PHE A 54 1.92 -2.41 12.94
C PHE A 54 2.25 -1.02 12.45
N TRP A 55 2.39 -0.09 13.40
CA TRP A 55 2.88 1.26 13.14
C TRP A 55 4.35 1.34 13.51
N ARG A 56 5.19 1.74 12.55
CA ARG A 56 6.60 2.04 12.82
C ARG A 56 6.76 3.30 13.67
N ASN A 57 5.97 4.32 13.35
CA ASN A 57 6.02 5.62 14.00
C ASN A 57 4.64 5.95 14.58
N GLN A 58 4.53 5.94 15.91
CA GLN A 58 3.29 6.23 16.62
C GLN A 58 2.85 7.70 16.48
N ALA A 59 3.79 8.64 16.34
CA ALA A 59 3.47 10.05 16.15
C ALA A 59 2.84 10.30 14.77
N LEU A 60 3.36 9.63 13.72
CA LEU A 60 2.72 9.66 12.39
C LEU A 60 1.34 8.99 12.43
N ALA A 61 1.22 7.82 13.06
CA ALA A 61 -0.08 7.17 13.20
C ALA A 61 -1.11 8.08 13.90
N TYR A 62 -0.70 8.76 14.98
CA TYR A 62 -1.54 9.73 15.69
C TYR A 62 -1.93 10.92 14.80
N PHE A 63 -0.97 11.49 14.04
CA PHE A 63 -1.22 12.62 13.16
C PHE A 63 -2.17 12.27 12.01
N PHE A 64 -1.97 11.14 11.33
CA PHE A 64 -2.84 10.69 10.25
C PHE A 64 -4.23 10.26 10.73
N ASN A 65 -4.33 9.73 11.94
CA ASN A 65 -5.62 9.48 12.58
C ASN A 65 -6.36 10.78 12.90
N LYS A 66 -5.65 11.79 13.40
CA LYS A 66 -6.20 13.14 13.67
C LYS A 66 -6.67 13.87 12.42
N LEU A 67 -6.03 13.62 11.28
CA LEU A 67 -6.41 14.20 9.99
C LEU A 67 -7.55 13.43 9.28
N GLU A 68 -8.07 12.35 9.89
CA GLU A 68 -9.08 11.47 9.28
C GLU A 68 -8.62 10.86 7.93
N LEU A 69 -7.30 10.85 7.67
CA LEU A 69 -6.71 10.34 6.44
C LEU A 69 -6.39 8.85 6.52
N ALA A 70 -6.29 8.28 7.73
CA ALA A 70 -6.10 6.85 7.92
C ALA A 70 -7.40 6.22 8.47
N GLN A 71 -7.99 5.29 7.71
CA GLN A 71 -9.11 4.49 8.20
C GLN A 71 -8.72 3.58 9.37
N VAL A 72 -9.74 3.01 10.01
CA VAL A 72 -9.63 2.06 11.12
C VAL A 72 -8.58 1.00 10.82
N ALA A 73 -7.63 0.90 11.76
CA ALA A 73 -6.49 0.00 11.80
C ALA A 73 -6.67 -1.34 11.07
N GLY A 74 -5.70 -1.70 10.21
CA GLY A 74 -5.59 -3.03 9.59
C GLY A 74 -6.48 -3.27 8.37
N GLN A 75 -7.25 -2.28 7.92
CA GLN A 75 -8.15 -2.42 6.77
C GLN A 75 -7.61 -1.80 5.47
N GLY A 76 -6.44 -1.16 5.48
CA GLY A 76 -5.95 -0.43 4.30
C GLY A 76 -5.78 -1.33 3.07
N VAL A 77 -5.09 -2.47 3.23
CA VAL A 77 -4.90 -3.44 2.14
C VAL A 77 -6.21 -4.07 1.66
N SER A 78 -7.09 -4.46 2.59
CA SER A 78 -8.39 -5.05 2.23
C SER A 78 -9.32 -4.05 1.54
N THR A 79 -9.24 -2.77 1.92
CA THR A 79 -9.96 -1.67 1.24
C THR A 79 -9.45 -1.48 -0.18
N ILE A 80 -8.14 -1.50 -0.41
CA ILE A 80 -7.57 -1.42 -1.76
C ILE A 80 -8.07 -2.59 -2.62
N ILE A 81 -8.03 -3.82 -2.11
CA ILE A 81 -8.52 -5.02 -2.82
C ILE A 81 -10.01 -4.87 -3.16
N ARG A 82 -10.83 -4.46 -2.18
CA ARG A 82 -12.28 -4.29 -2.37
C ARG A 82 -12.57 -3.25 -3.45
N THR A 83 -11.97 -2.07 -3.36
CA THR A 83 -12.23 -0.98 -4.32
C THR A 83 -11.76 -1.34 -5.73
N MET A 84 -10.64 -2.05 -5.88
CA MET A 84 -10.20 -2.54 -7.20
C MET A 84 -11.23 -3.48 -7.82
N ARG A 85 -11.80 -4.40 -7.03
CA ARG A 85 -12.82 -5.35 -7.49
C ARG A 85 -14.14 -4.67 -7.84
N GLU A 86 -14.58 -3.71 -7.04
CA GLU A 86 -15.80 -2.93 -7.28
C GLU A 86 -15.73 -2.17 -8.62
N GLU A 87 -14.56 -1.65 -8.97
CA GLU A 87 -14.30 -0.96 -10.24
C GLU A 87 -14.07 -1.93 -11.42
N GLY A 88 -14.04 -3.25 -11.19
CA GLY A 88 -13.76 -4.25 -12.23
C GLY A 88 -12.29 -4.32 -12.65
N CYS A 89 -11.38 -3.73 -11.86
CA CYS A 89 -9.94 -3.84 -12.08
C CYS A 89 -9.40 -5.19 -11.57
N PRO A 90 -8.27 -5.67 -12.11
CA PRO A 90 -7.59 -6.84 -11.55
C PRO A 90 -7.15 -6.61 -10.10
N ASP A 91 -7.01 -7.68 -9.32
CA ASP A 91 -6.55 -7.59 -7.93
C ASP A 91 -5.16 -6.92 -7.84
N PRO A 92 -4.92 -6.08 -6.82
CA PRO A 92 -3.62 -5.47 -6.60
C PRO A 92 -2.58 -6.53 -6.26
N LYS A 93 -1.33 -6.28 -6.66
CA LYS A 93 -0.19 -7.14 -6.30
C LYS A 93 0.72 -6.39 -5.32
N PHE A 94 1.34 -7.13 -4.41
CA PHE A 94 2.26 -6.58 -3.43
C PHE A 94 3.59 -7.31 -3.52
N GLU A 95 4.64 -6.60 -3.91
CA GLU A 95 6.00 -7.11 -3.92
C GLU A 95 6.69 -6.67 -2.64
N ILE A 96 7.07 -7.65 -1.81
CA ILE A 96 7.66 -7.40 -0.48
C ILE A 96 9.14 -7.75 -0.55
N GLY A 97 9.96 -6.73 -0.83
CA GLY A 97 11.41 -6.81 -0.81
C GLY A 97 11.99 -6.86 0.60
N THR A 98 13.32 -6.97 0.66
CA THR A 98 14.09 -6.91 1.91
C THR A 98 14.19 -5.49 2.48
N GLU A 99 14.10 -4.47 1.63
CA GLU A 99 14.27 -3.05 2.01
C GLU A 99 13.15 -2.16 1.49
N SER A 100 12.16 -2.71 0.81
CA SER A 100 11.04 -1.95 0.24
C SER A 100 9.79 -2.80 0.12
N VAL A 101 8.64 -2.11 0.01
CA VAL A 101 7.36 -2.71 -0.35
C VAL A 101 6.79 -1.94 -1.53
N THR A 102 6.45 -2.66 -2.58
CA THR A 102 5.82 -2.08 -3.78
C THR A 102 4.39 -2.57 -3.90
N CYS A 103 3.45 -1.65 -3.92
CA CYS A 103 2.05 -1.91 -4.26
C CYS A 103 1.83 -1.65 -5.75
N ILE A 104 1.40 -2.68 -6.47
CA ILE A 104 1.13 -2.63 -7.90
C ILE A 104 -0.39 -2.67 -8.09
N LEU A 105 -0.94 -1.66 -8.73
CA LEU A 105 -2.34 -1.51 -9.06
C LEU A 105 -2.53 -1.67 -10.57
N PRO A 106 -2.95 -2.85 -11.07
CA PRO A 106 -3.18 -3.04 -12.48
C PRO A 106 -4.31 -2.15 -12.99
N ALA A 107 -4.16 -1.60 -14.20
CA ALA A 107 -5.22 -0.85 -14.86
C ALA A 107 -6.40 -1.77 -15.22
N HIS A 108 -7.59 -1.19 -15.31
CA HIS A 108 -8.74 -1.93 -15.83
C HIS A 108 -8.44 -2.40 -17.26
N SER A 109 -8.86 -3.62 -17.59
CA SER A 109 -8.82 -4.19 -18.94
C SER A 109 -9.40 -3.30 -20.07
N ARG A 110 -10.27 -2.32 -19.73
CA ARG A 110 -10.82 -1.33 -20.67
C ARG A 110 -9.81 -0.24 -21.07
N HIS A 111 -8.73 -0.09 -20.30
CA HIS A 111 -7.66 0.89 -20.52
C HIS A 111 -6.33 0.23 -20.94
N THR A 112 -6.28 -1.11 -21.01
CA THR A 112 -5.15 -1.82 -21.62
C THR A 112 -5.17 -1.52 -23.12
N LEU A 113 -4.33 -0.60 -23.56
CA LEU A 113 -4.15 -0.30 -24.98
C LEU A 113 -3.68 -1.58 -25.70
N ILE A 114 -4.41 -1.92 -26.77
CA ILE A 114 -4.13 -3.00 -27.72
C ILE A 114 -2.79 -2.73 -28.41
#